data_AF-A0A2N2NA41-F1
#
_entry.id   AF-A0A2N2NA41-F1
#
_cell.length_a   1.000
_cell.length_b   1.000
_cell.length_c   1.000
_cell.angle_alpha   90.00
_cell.angle_beta   90.00
_cell.angle_gamma   90.00
#
_symmetry.space_group_name_H-M   'P 1'
#
loop_
_entity.id
_entity.type
_entity.pdbx_description
1 polymer ?
#
loop_
_entity_poly.entity_id
_entity_poly.type
_entity_poly.pdbx_seq_one_letter_code
_entity_poly.pdbx_strand_id
1 'polypeptide(L)'
;MTNGSQWWDQSWNPVTGCTMVSEGCANCYAKAMHERFMQSTMFEKVVLHPERLSKIDKTKPKVIFVDSMSDLFHEAVPFEFISEVFSVMQRNPLHTFVVLTKRAKRMFEYFMWEREFNPEWKLFYPLENVWLGVTAENQERANERIPLLLKTPAKYRFVSVEPMLESVDLTKIKWARIAVDKTNYDFFGAPAPDEIWSLRNVLDRRPGDEYNRPLIGVDFVICGGESGPGARLMRPEWARALRDQCLQSDVPFFFKQWGAWVPDMLNDYVMVRSHMTGIGRKLDGVEWNYLPWRKPAKPVLVENQLSFAEVK
;
A
#
# COMPACT_ATOMS: atom_id res chain seq x y z
N MET A 1 -13.50 20.56 -7.05
CA MET A 1 -13.25 19.35 -7.86
C MET A 1 -12.27 18.49 -7.08
N THR A 2 -12.75 17.50 -6.34
CA THR A 2 -11.90 16.47 -5.76
C THR A 2 -11.38 15.62 -6.92
N ASN A 3 -10.10 15.74 -7.25
CA ASN A 3 -9.47 14.83 -8.20
C ASN A 3 -9.61 13.41 -7.63
N GLY A 4 -10.52 12.62 -8.19
CA GLY A 4 -10.98 11.35 -7.60
C GLY A 4 -9.91 10.27 -7.42
N SER A 5 -8.67 10.47 -7.86
CA SER A 5 -7.54 9.53 -7.68
C SER A 5 -6.91 9.58 -6.28
N GLN A 6 -7.07 10.69 -5.55
CA GLN A 6 -6.58 10.85 -4.19
C GLN A 6 -7.60 10.28 -3.20
N TRP A 7 -7.23 9.19 -2.50
CA TRP A 7 -8.14 8.47 -1.59
C TRP A 7 -7.91 8.80 -0.10
N TRP A 8 -6.93 9.65 0.19
CA TRP A 8 -6.63 10.16 1.54
C TRP A 8 -7.04 11.63 1.68
N ASP A 9 -7.27 12.08 2.90
CA ASP A 9 -7.80 13.43 3.18
C ASP A 9 -6.71 14.51 3.17
N GLN A 10 -5.49 14.16 3.61
CA GLN A 10 -4.41 15.12 3.78
C GLN A 10 -3.04 14.45 3.62
N SER A 11 -2.09 15.15 3.00
CA SER A 11 -0.68 14.78 3.05
C SER A 11 0.04 15.52 4.19
N TRP A 12 0.87 14.80 4.93
CA TRP A 12 1.77 15.36 5.93
C TRP A 12 3.19 14.93 5.57
N ASN A 13 4.07 15.89 5.27
CA ASN A 13 5.42 15.62 4.77
C ASN A 13 6.48 16.15 5.76
N PRO A 14 6.81 15.41 6.84
CA PRO A 14 7.97 15.70 7.71
C PRO A 14 9.32 15.66 6.99
N VAL A 15 9.40 14.99 5.84
CA VAL A 15 10.60 14.94 5.00
C VAL A 15 10.26 15.46 3.61
N THR A 16 11.21 16.13 2.95
CA THR A 16 11.12 16.43 1.51
C THR A 16 12.39 16.00 0.80
N GLY A 17 12.27 15.73 -0.49
CA GLY A 17 13.35 15.20 -1.31
C GLY A 17 13.50 13.69 -1.18
N CYS A 18 14.09 13.07 -2.19
CA CYS A 18 14.33 11.62 -2.25
C CYS A 18 15.35 11.27 -3.34
N THR A 19 15.95 10.09 -3.24
CA THR A 19 16.78 9.49 -4.30
C THR A 19 16.10 8.25 -4.91
N MET A 20 16.45 7.98 -6.17
CA MET A 20 15.94 6.84 -6.94
C MET A 20 16.48 5.52 -6.40
N VAL A 21 15.60 4.51 -6.25
CA VAL A 21 15.96 3.15 -5.77
C VAL A 21 15.41 2.01 -6.60
N SER A 22 14.52 2.31 -7.56
CA SER A 22 13.94 1.31 -8.46
C SER A 22 13.47 1.96 -9.74
N GLU A 23 13.13 1.11 -10.69
CA GLU A 23 12.60 1.44 -12.01
C GLU A 23 11.33 2.29 -11.91
N GLY A 24 10.54 2.14 -10.82
CA GLY A 24 9.36 2.94 -10.53
C GLY A 24 9.63 4.43 -10.26
N CYS A 25 10.88 4.80 -9.94
CA CYS A 25 11.24 6.19 -9.70
C CYS A 25 11.58 6.97 -10.98
N ALA A 26 11.73 6.30 -12.12
CA ALA A 26 12.18 6.91 -13.37
C ALA A 26 11.31 8.11 -13.81
N ASN A 27 9.99 8.04 -13.60
CA ASN A 27 9.04 9.12 -13.90
C ASN A 27 8.34 9.63 -12.62
N CYS A 28 9.09 9.79 -11.53
CA CYS A 28 8.55 10.18 -10.22
C CYS A 28 7.80 11.52 -10.27
N TYR A 29 6.50 11.50 -9.93
CA TYR A 29 5.67 12.71 -9.88
C TYR A 29 6.18 13.71 -8.82
N ALA A 30 6.72 13.22 -7.71
CA ALA A 30 7.22 14.07 -6.64
C ALA A 30 8.42 14.89 -7.11
N LYS A 31 9.32 14.26 -7.89
CA LYS A 31 10.44 14.96 -8.53
C LYS A 31 9.95 16.02 -9.51
N ALA A 32 9.05 15.66 -10.43
CA ALA A 32 8.50 16.61 -11.40
C ALA A 32 7.78 17.80 -10.74
N MET A 33 7.04 17.56 -9.65
CA MET A 33 6.36 18.60 -8.90
C MET A 33 7.35 19.46 -8.10
N HIS A 34 8.39 18.86 -7.51
CA HIS A 34 9.47 19.59 -6.85
C HIS A 34 10.22 20.50 -7.83
N GLU A 35 10.63 19.99 -8.98
CA GLU A 35 11.30 20.77 -10.02
C GLU A 35 10.42 21.93 -10.53
N ARG A 36 9.10 21.73 -10.57
CA ARG A 36 8.17 22.79 -10.96
C ARG A 36 8.04 23.90 -9.92
N PHE A 37 7.89 23.55 -8.64
CA PHE A 37 7.47 24.48 -7.58
C PHE A 37 8.56 24.85 -6.57
N MET A 38 9.65 24.09 -6.48
CA MET A 38 10.73 24.21 -5.49
C MET A 38 12.11 24.31 -6.15
N GLN A 39 12.21 25.17 -7.17
CA GLN A 39 13.40 25.34 -8.04
C GLN A 39 14.68 25.77 -7.31
N SER A 40 14.58 26.26 -6.07
CA SER A 40 15.74 26.70 -5.27
C SER A 40 16.53 25.55 -4.64
N THR A 41 16.07 24.31 -4.74
CA THR A 41 16.72 23.14 -4.15
C THR A 41 16.66 21.94 -5.08
N MET A 42 17.70 21.09 -5.08
CA MET A 42 17.67 19.81 -5.81
C MET A 42 16.75 18.82 -5.10
N PHE A 43 15.96 18.05 -5.85
CA PHE A 43 15.04 17.04 -5.28
C PHE A 43 15.78 15.94 -4.52
N GLU A 44 16.99 15.60 -4.95
CA GLU A 44 17.84 14.58 -4.32
C GLU A 44 18.40 15.04 -2.96
N LYS A 45 18.31 16.34 -2.63
CA LYS A 45 18.67 16.84 -1.31
C LYS A 45 17.53 16.57 -0.34
N VAL A 46 17.68 15.52 0.46
CA VAL A 46 16.73 15.21 1.54
C VAL A 46 16.81 16.25 2.64
N VAL A 47 15.66 16.77 3.04
CA VAL A 47 15.51 17.79 4.09
C VAL A 47 14.48 17.33 5.11
N LEU A 48 14.87 17.37 6.39
CA LEU A 48 13.99 17.12 7.53
C LEU A 48 13.26 18.41 7.92
N HIS A 49 12.02 18.27 8.35
CA HIS A 49 11.16 19.37 8.73
C HIS A 49 10.58 19.18 10.15
N PRO A 50 11.40 19.29 11.21
CA PRO A 50 10.93 19.17 12.59
C PRO A 50 9.81 20.17 12.93
N GLU A 51 9.80 21.34 12.28
CA GLU A 51 8.75 22.35 12.45
C GLU A 51 7.36 21.90 11.94
N ARG A 52 7.30 20.82 11.15
CA ARG A 52 6.04 20.23 10.67
C ARG A 52 5.50 19.16 11.59
N LEU A 53 6.26 18.71 12.60
CA LEU A 53 5.82 17.67 13.54
C LEU A 53 4.63 18.12 14.42
N SER A 54 4.52 19.42 14.66
CA SER A 54 3.40 20.01 15.40
C SER A 54 2.15 20.27 14.54
N LYS A 55 2.23 20.09 13.21
CA LYS A 55 1.19 20.51 12.25
C LYS A 55 0.23 19.36 11.89
N ILE A 56 -0.42 18.80 12.91
CA ILE A 56 -1.50 17.81 12.75
C ILE A 56 -2.82 18.44 13.20
N ASP A 57 -3.83 18.40 12.32
CA ASP A 57 -5.19 18.87 12.62
C ASP A 57 -5.90 17.86 13.52
N LYS A 58 -6.25 18.25 14.75
CA LYS A 58 -6.86 17.37 15.76
C LYS A 58 -8.39 17.45 15.83
N THR A 59 -9.03 18.17 14.92
CA THR A 59 -10.47 18.50 15.04
C THR A 59 -11.40 17.40 14.57
N LYS A 60 -11.00 16.64 13.54
CA LYS A 60 -11.81 15.56 12.96
C LYS A 60 -10.94 14.40 12.49
N PRO A 61 -11.47 13.16 12.47
CA PRO A 61 -10.78 12.02 11.89
C PRO A 61 -10.35 12.29 10.44
N LYS A 62 -9.16 11.82 10.08
CA LYS A 62 -8.59 11.92 8.74
C LYS A 62 -7.74 10.69 8.43
N VAL A 63 -7.67 10.34 7.15
CA VAL A 63 -6.63 9.49 6.57
C VAL A 63 -5.50 10.39 6.09
N ILE A 64 -4.33 10.27 6.71
CA ILE A 64 -3.17 11.14 6.47
C ILE A 64 -2.08 10.33 5.77
N PHE A 65 -1.68 10.74 4.57
CA PHE A 65 -0.54 10.14 3.86
C PHE A 65 0.76 10.80 4.38
N VAL A 66 1.65 9.98 4.94
CA VAL A 66 2.95 10.43 5.45
C VAL A 66 3.97 10.41 4.31
N ASP A 67 4.64 11.55 4.09
CA ASP A 67 5.72 11.69 3.11
C ASP A 67 5.31 11.33 1.68
N SER A 68 4.15 11.83 1.24
CA SER A 68 3.68 11.71 -0.15
C SER A 68 4.63 12.31 -1.20
N MET A 69 5.63 13.10 -0.81
CA MET A 69 6.57 13.78 -1.71
C MET A 69 8.03 13.38 -1.46
N SER A 70 8.25 12.34 -0.66
CA SER A 70 9.56 11.87 -0.17
C SER A 70 9.43 10.38 0.20
N ASP A 71 10.39 9.84 0.96
CA ASP A 71 10.29 8.51 1.56
C ASP A 71 10.80 8.61 2.99
N LEU A 72 9.94 8.37 3.99
CA LEU A 72 10.29 8.47 5.41
C LEU A 72 11.50 7.60 5.78
N PHE A 73 11.68 6.48 5.09
CA PHE A 73 12.76 5.53 5.30
C PHE A 73 13.94 5.76 4.35
N HIS A 74 14.12 6.98 3.83
CA HIS A 74 15.33 7.34 3.13
C HIS A 74 16.56 7.24 4.06
N GLU A 75 17.72 6.81 3.55
CA GLU A 75 18.95 6.59 4.34
C GLU A 75 19.45 7.85 5.05
N ALA A 76 19.24 9.01 4.44
CA ALA A 76 19.53 10.33 5.02
C ALA A 76 18.57 10.77 6.14
N VAL A 77 17.51 10.00 6.43
CA VAL A 77 16.61 10.24 7.56
C VAL A 77 17.09 9.40 8.75
N PRO A 78 17.58 10.04 9.85
CA PRO A 78 18.00 9.33 11.05
C PRO A 78 16.84 8.58 11.69
N PHE A 79 17.12 7.42 12.30
CA PHE A 79 16.09 6.62 12.96
C PHE A 79 15.41 7.37 14.10
N GLU A 80 16.15 8.19 14.82
CA GLU A 80 15.65 9.05 15.89
C GLU A 80 14.56 10.00 15.37
N PHE A 81 14.75 10.58 14.19
CA PHE A 81 13.74 11.44 13.57
C PHE A 81 12.51 10.63 13.10
N ILE A 82 12.72 9.40 12.61
CA ILE A 82 11.59 8.50 12.31
C ILE A 82 10.79 8.22 13.59
N SER A 83 11.44 8.01 14.73
CA SER A 83 10.76 7.83 16.03
C SER A 83 10.02 9.07 16.50
N GLU A 84 10.51 10.28 16.23
CA GLU A 84 9.75 11.51 16.47
C GLU A 84 8.47 11.56 15.62
N VAL A 85 8.55 11.18 14.34
CA VAL A 85 7.40 11.08 13.42
C VAL A 85 6.39 10.05 13.91
N PHE A 86 6.84 8.84 14.30
CA PHE A 86 5.99 7.80 14.88
C PHE A 86 5.36 8.23 16.21
N SER A 87 6.09 8.97 17.05
CA SER A 87 5.57 9.54 18.29
C SER A 87 4.45 10.56 18.04
N VAL A 88 4.50 11.30 16.95
CA VAL A 88 3.35 12.15 16.53
C VAL A 88 2.17 11.27 16.13
N MET A 89 2.38 10.22 15.33
CA MET A 89 1.28 9.33 14.91
C MET A 89 0.59 8.65 16.10
N GLN A 90 1.37 8.16 17.06
CA GLN A 90 0.89 7.57 18.32
C GLN A 90 0.03 8.53 19.14
N ARG A 91 0.45 9.80 19.27
CA ARG A 91 -0.26 10.82 20.06
C ARG A 91 -1.52 11.37 19.39
N ASN A 92 -1.83 10.96 18.16
CA ASN A 92 -3.01 11.39 17.43
C ASN A 92 -3.87 10.19 16.97
N PRO A 93 -4.43 9.41 17.91
CA PRO A 93 -5.19 8.18 17.60
C PRO A 93 -6.49 8.45 16.84
N LEU A 94 -6.95 9.70 16.78
CA LEU A 94 -8.11 10.11 15.99
C LEU A 94 -7.90 9.94 14.47
N HIS A 95 -6.65 9.99 14.00
CA HIS A 95 -6.33 9.85 12.58
C HIS A 95 -5.75 8.48 12.29
N THR A 96 -5.95 8.06 11.04
CA THR A 96 -5.17 6.99 10.45
C THR A 96 -4.01 7.56 9.65
N PHE A 97 -2.81 7.04 9.85
CA PHE A 97 -1.63 7.39 9.08
C PHE A 97 -1.26 6.28 8.10
N VAL A 98 -1.02 6.65 6.85
CA VAL A 98 -0.63 5.75 5.76
C VAL A 98 0.83 6.03 5.44
N VAL A 99 1.69 5.04 5.67
CA VAL A 99 3.12 5.11 5.38
C VAL A 99 3.42 4.13 4.24
N LEU A 100 3.89 4.66 3.10
CA LEU A 100 4.27 3.86 1.93
C LEU A 100 5.76 4.09 1.63
N THR A 101 6.51 3.03 1.40
CA THR A 101 7.95 3.14 1.09
C THR A 101 8.37 2.23 -0.05
N LYS A 102 9.43 2.60 -0.76
CA LYS A 102 10.19 1.69 -1.65
C LYS A 102 11.40 1.07 -0.94
N ARG A 103 11.70 1.49 0.29
CA ARG A 103 12.88 1.11 1.08
C ARG A 103 12.49 0.13 2.19
N ALA A 104 11.84 -0.96 1.82
CA ALA A 104 11.29 -1.95 2.77
C ALA A 104 12.32 -2.50 3.76
N LYS A 105 13.58 -2.69 3.31
CA LYS A 105 14.68 -3.11 4.18
C LYS A 105 14.97 -2.09 5.27
N ARG A 106 15.06 -0.81 4.92
CA ARG A 106 15.32 0.28 5.87
C ARG A 106 14.19 0.45 6.87
N MET A 107 12.93 0.30 6.42
CA MET A 107 11.77 0.24 7.32
C MET A 107 11.88 -0.94 8.30
N PHE A 108 12.23 -2.14 7.82
CA PHE A 108 12.39 -3.29 8.69
C PHE A 108 13.52 -3.07 9.73
N GLU A 109 14.67 -2.56 9.30
CA GLU A 109 15.79 -2.22 10.18
C GLU A 109 15.40 -1.19 11.24
N TYR A 110 14.62 -0.16 10.85
CA TYR A 110 14.11 0.84 11.79
C TYR A 110 13.31 0.18 12.90
N PHE A 111 12.36 -0.69 12.58
CA PHE A 111 11.54 -1.33 13.61
C PHE A 111 12.32 -2.34 14.47
N MET A 112 13.39 -2.94 13.93
CA MET A 112 14.29 -3.77 14.76
C MET A 112 15.09 -2.91 15.74
N TRP A 113 15.60 -1.77 15.27
CA TRP A 113 16.30 -0.79 16.10
C TRP A 113 15.36 -0.18 17.16
N GLU A 114 14.17 0.28 16.77
CA GLU A 114 13.19 0.87 17.69
C GLU A 114 12.79 -0.14 18.77
N ARG A 115 12.61 -1.42 18.43
CA ARG A 115 12.35 -2.48 19.41
C ARG A 115 13.48 -2.66 20.42
N GLU A 116 14.73 -2.48 20.00
CA GLU A 116 15.90 -2.67 20.85
C GLU A 116 16.18 -1.46 21.75
N PHE A 117 15.98 -0.25 21.22
CA PHE A 117 16.39 0.99 21.88
C PHE A 117 15.23 1.81 22.48
N ASN A 118 13.97 1.48 22.20
CA ASN A 118 12.81 2.10 22.85
C ASN A 118 12.30 1.22 24.02
N PRO A 119 12.51 1.61 25.28
CA PRO A 119 12.06 0.82 26.45
C PRO A 119 10.52 0.72 26.53
N GLU A 120 9.79 1.64 25.92
CA GLU A 120 8.33 1.66 25.88
C GLU A 120 7.76 0.92 24.67
N TRP A 121 8.60 0.30 23.83
CA TRP A 121 8.19 -0.39 22.60
C TRP A 121 6.98 -1.31 22.81
N LYS A 122 7.04 -2.17 23.84
CA LYS A 122 5.99 -3.15 24.14
C LYS A 122 4.65 -2.52 24.56
N LEU A 123 4.64 -1.25 24.97
CA LEU A 123 3.43 -0.55 25.41
C LEU A 123 2.61 -0.03 24.21
N PHE A 124 3.28 0.33 23.12
CA PHE A 124 2.65 1.07 22.03
C PHE A 124 2.65 0.36 20.68
N TYR A 125 3.63 -0.51 20.41
CA TYR A 125 3.76 -1.15 19.10
C TYR A 125 3.10 -2.54 19.03
N PRO A 126 2.53 -2.90 17.87
CA PRO A 126 2.33 -2.06 16.69
C PRO A 126 1.23 -1.01 16.90
N LEU A 127 1.44 0.21 16.39
CA LEU A 127 0.45 1.29 16.46
C LEU A 127 -0.83 0.90 15.69
N GLU A 128 -1.98 1.03 16.35
CA GLU A 128 -3.26 0.62 15.76
C GLU A 128 -3.71 1.52 14.60
N ASN A 129 -3.31 2.79 14.64
CA ASN A 129 -3.72 3.82 13.69
C ASN A 129 -2.69 4.08 12.59
N VAL A 130 -1.69 3.20 12.42
CA VAL A 130 -0.66 3.30 11.38
C VAL A 130 -0.73 2.11 10.44
N TRP A 131 -0.82 2.38 9.14
CA TRP A 131 -0.75 1.38 8.09
C TRP A 131 0.58 1.47 7.40
N LEU A 132 1.27 0.34 7.32
CA LEU A 132 2.57 0.24 6.66
C LEU A 132 2.41 -0.44 5.32
N GLY A 133 3.01 0.13 4.30
CA GLY A 133 2.99 -0.48 2.98
C GLY A 133 4.28 -0.34 2.22
N VAL A 134 4.44 -1.24 1.25
CA VAL A 134 5.56 -1.21 0.32
C VAL A 134 5.06 -1.04 -1.09
N THR A 135 5.83 -0.32 -1.90
CA THR A 135 5.61 -0.31 -3.34
C THR A 135 6.23 -1.57 -3.97
N ALA A 136 5.53 -2.23 -4.88
CA ALA A 136 6.00 -3.38 -5.64
C ALA A 136 5.66 -3.20 -7.13
N GLU A 137 6.51 -2.48 -7.87
CA GLU A 137 6.23 -2.07 -9.25
C GLU A 137 6.26 -3.23 -10.27
N ASN A 138 6.96 -4.31 -9.93
CA ASN A 138 7.13 -5.51 -10.73
C ASN A 138 7.35 -6.74 -9.82
N GLN A 139 7.45 -7.93 -10.39
CA GLN A 139 7.60 -9.17 -9.62
C GLN A 139 8.88 -9.20 -8.78
N GLU A 140 9.99 -8.67 -9.30
CA GLU A 140 11.27 -8.64 -8.57
C GLU A 140 11.13 -7.83 -7.28
N ARG A 141 10.58 -6.60 -7.37
CA ARG A 141 10.34 -5.74 -6.21
C ARG A 141 9.29 -6.31 -5.27
N ALA A 142 8.29 -7.04 -5.78
CA ALA A 142 7.33 -7.77 -4.94
C ALA A 142 8.04 -8.85 -4.09
N ASN A 143 8.86 -9.69 -4.72
CA ASN A 143 9.61 -10.75 -4.07
C ASN A 143 10.59 -10.22 -3.02
N GLU A 144 11.20 -9.06 -3.28
CA GLU A 144 12.13 -8.41 -2.37
C GLU A 144 11.42 -7.78 -1.16
N ARG A 145 10.36 -7.01 -1.40
CA ARG A 145 9.83 -6.05 -0.40
C ARG A 145 8.66 -6.59 0.42
N ILE A 146 7.81 -7.43 -0.17
CA ILE A 146 6.64 -7.98 0.54
C ILE A 146 7.06 -8.88 1.71
N PRO A 147 8.05 -9.80 1.58
CA PRO A 147 8.50 -10.59 2.72
C PRO A 147 9.05 -9.75 3.88
N LEU A 148 9.69 -8.62 3.58
CA LEU A 148 10.15 -7.67 4.60
C LEU A 148 8.98 -6.99 5.30
N LEU A 149 7.97 -6.53 4.55
CA LEU A 149 6.75 -5.96 5.13
C LEU A 149 6.02 -6.94 6.06
N LEU A 150 5.93 -8.22 5.68
CA LEU A 150 5.30 -9.26 6.51
C LEU A 150 6.08 -9.50 7.82
N LYS A 151 7.41 -9.35 7.79
CA LYS A 151 8.26 -9.44 8.99
C LYS A 151 8.23 -8.16 9.85
N THR A 152 7.85 -7.03 9.28
CA THR A 152 7.76 -5.75 9.99
C THR A 152 6.57 -5.73 10.97
N PRO A 153 6.75 -5.26 12.22
CA PRO A 153 5.66 -5.07 13.18
C PRO A 153 4.64 -4.04 12.68
N ALA A 154 3.49 -4.51 12.22
CA ALA A 154 2.41 -3.66 11.70
C ALA A 154 1.06 -4.24 12.10
N LYS A 155 0.10 -3.37 12.46
CA LYS A 155 -1.29 -3.77 12.64
C LYS A 155 -1.97 -4.00 11.29
N TYR A 156 -1.70 -3.12 10.33
CA TYR A 156 -2.21 -3.18 8.97
C TYR A 156 -1.06 -3.07 7.96
N ARG A 157 -1.09 -3.95 6.95
CA ARG A 157 -0.09 -4.07 5.88
C ARG A 157 -0.74 -3.87 4.53
N PHE A 158 -0.09 -3.13 3.64
CA PHE A 158 -0.58 -3.00 2.27
C PHE A 158 0.52 -3.03 1.23
N VAL A 159 0.14 -3.45 0.03
CA VAL A 159 1.04 -3.46 -1.12
C VAL A 159 0.49 -2.49 -2.15
N SER A 160 1.32 -1.55 -2.57
CA SER A 160 1.00 -0.67 -3.68
C SER A 160 1.75 -1.10 -4.93
N VAL A 161 1.04 -1.65 -5.90
CA VAL A 161 1.58 -1.98 -7.22
C VAL A 161 1.44 -0.72 -8.09
N GLU A 162 2.21 0.32 -7.72
CA GLU A 162 2.14 1.65 -8.33
C GLU A 162 3.51 2.35 -8.48
N PRO A 163 3.91 2.77 -9.69
CA PRO A 163 3.28 2.39 -10.96
C PRO A 163 3.44 0.87 -11.19
N MET A 164 2.40 0.22 -11.70
CA MET A 164 2.53 -1.17 -12.17
C MET A 164 3.28 -1.19 -13.50
N LEU A 165 4.50 -1.71 -13.48
CA LEU A 165 5.40 -1.76 -14.64
C LEU A 165 5.41 -3.13 -15.31
N GLU A 166 5.03 -4.18 -14.58
CA GLU A 166 4.92 -5.56 -15.06
C GLU A 166 3.79 -6.30 -14.32
N SER A 167 3.44 -7.50 -14.80
CA SER A 167 2.55 -8.40 -14.07
C SER A 167 3.16 -8.79 -12.72
N VAL A 168 2.36 -8.75 -11.66
CA VAL A 168 2.74 -9.21 -10.32
C VAL A 168 1.86 -10.38 -9.93
N ASP A 169 2.48 -11.54 -9.75
CA ASP A 169 1.90 -12.75 -9.20
C ASP A 169 2.26 -12.85 -7.72
N LEU A 170 1.33 -12.42 -6.88
CA LEU A 170 1.42 -12.48 -5.44
C LEU A 170 1.38 -13.93 -4.94
N THR A 171 0.75 -14.87 -5.66
CA THR A 171 0.64 -16.28 -5.23
C THR A 171 2.00 -16.97 -5.07
N LYS A 172 3.04 -16.43 -5.71
CA LYS A 172 4.44 -16.87 -5.55
C LYS A 172 5.08 -16.47 -4.22
N ILE A 173 4.42 -15.58 -3.47
CA ILE A 173 4.85 -15.08 -2.17
C ILE A 173 3.85 -15.65 -1.15
N LYS A 174 4.27 -16.00 0.07
CA LYS A 174 3.30 -16.34 1.14
C LYS A 174 2.66 -15.05 1.67
N TRP A 175 1.76 -14.47 0.89
CA TRP A 175 1.34 -13.07 0.99
C TRP A 175 -0.03 -12.85 1.65
N ALA A 176 -0.98 -13.76 1.39
CA ALA A 176 -2.36 -13.64 1.85
C ALA A 176 -2.54 -14.24 3.26
N ARG A 177 -3.59 -13.79 3.95
CA ARG A 177 -4.04 -14.42 5.19
C ARG A 177 -4.53 -15.82 4.84
N ILE A 178 -3.82 -16.86 5.26
CA ILE A 178 -4.27 -18.24 5.05
C ILE A 178 -5.50 -18.46 5.93
N ALA A 179 -6.68 -18.61 5.32
CA ALA A 179 -7.81 -19.20 6.03
C ALA A 179 -7.42 -20.64 6.38
N VAL A 180 -7.39 -20.97 7.67
CA VAL A 180 -7.00 -22.31 8.11
C VAL A 180 -8.17 -23.25 7.87
N ASP A 181 -8.05 -24.15 6.90
CA ASP A 181 -8.87 -25.38 6.84
C ASP A 181 -8.01 -26.61 7.14
N LYS A 182 -8.65 -27.70 7.58
CA LYS A 182 -7.99 -28.93 8.05
C LYS A 182 -7.11 -29.61 6.98
N THR A 183 -7.25 -29.26 5.71
CA THR A 183 -6.44 -29.84 4.62
C THR A 183 -5.12 -29.11 4.42
N ASN A 184 -5.06 -27.81 4.73
CA ASN A 184 -3.80 -27.05 4.78
C ASN A 184 -3.01 -27.24 6.10
N TYR A 185 -3.64 -27.85 7.11
CA TYR A 185 -3.05 -28.21 8.41
C TYR A 185 -1.88 -29.20 8.29
N ASP A 186 -2.06 -30.27 7.50
CA ASP A 186 -1.05 -31.35 7.37
C ASP A 186 0.15 -30.95 6.48
N PHE A 187 -0.02 -29.98 5.59
CA PHE A 187 1.04 -29.58 4.64
C PHE A 187 1.90 -28.41 5.13
N PHE A 188 1.35 -27.53 5.98
CA PHE A 188 2.02 -26.30 6.42
C PHE A 188 2.14 -26.13 7.94
N GLY A 189 1.52 -27.00 8.75
CA GLY A 189 1.64 -27.00 10.21
C GLY A 189 1.12 -25.74 10.90
N ALA A 190 -0.08 -25.27 10.55
CA ALA A 190 -0.72 -24.05 11.11
C ALA A 190 -1.94 -24.36 12.01
N PRO A 191 -2.24 -23.56 13.06
CA PRO A 191 -3.25 -23.85 14.09
C PRO A 191 -4.67 -23.39 13.69
N ALA A 192 -5.68 -23.90 14.40
CA ALA A 192 -7.11 -23.72 14.14
C ALA A 192 -7.65 -22.26 14.28
N PRO A 193 -8.84 -21.95 13.72
CA PRO A 193 -9.30 -20.59 13.41
C PRO A 193 -9.78 -19.70 14.59
N ASP A 194 -9.85 -20.20 15.82
CA ASP A 194 -10.58 -19.57 16.91
C ASP A 194 -9.75 -18.78 17.95
N GLU A 195 -8.45 -18.56 17.73
CA GLU A 195 -7.62 -17.71 18.61
C GLU A 195 -7.11 -16.42 17.93
N ILE A 196 -7.95 -15.37 17.92
CA ILE A 196 -7.64 -14.03 17.38
C ILE A 196 -6.66 -13.21 18.24
N TRP A 197 -6.15 -13.73 19.35
CA TRP A 197 -5.25 -12.97 20.23
C TRP A 197 -3.89 -13.64 20.37
N SER A 198 -2.86 -13.02 19.80
CA SER A 198 -1.68 -12.58 20.58
C SER A 198 -0.46 -12.19 19.71
N LEU A 199 -0.23 -10.88 19.60
CA LEU A 199 1.14 -10.36 19.52
C LEU A 199 1.96 -10.69 20.79
N ARG A 200 1.29 -11.10 21.89
CA ARG A 200 1.90 -11.62 23.12
C ARG A 200 2.68 -12.93 22.93
N ASN A 201 2.22 -13.88 22.08
CA ASN A 201 2.86 -15.19 21.98
C ASN A 201 4.12 -15.18 21.09
N VAL A 202 4.27 -14.17 20.23
CA VAL A 202 5.50 -13.98 19.42
C VAL A 202 6.68 -13.53 20.30
N LEU A 203 6.43 -12.92 21.46
CA LEU A 203 7.44 -12.23 22.26
C LEU A 203 8.03 -13.06 23.40
N ASP A 204 7.32 -14.08 23.91
CA ASP A 204 7.70 -14.76 25.16
C ASP A 204 8.33 -16.17 24.98
N ARG A 205 8.48 -16.68 23.74
CA ARG A 205 9.14 -17.97 23.40
C ARG A 205 8.92 -19.08 24.45
N ARG A 206 7.68 -19.38 24.83
CA ARG A 206 7.45 -20.53 25.70
C ARG A 206 7.64 -21.81 24.88
N PRO A 207 8.21 -22.88 25.45
CA PRO A 207 8.26 -24.18 24.78
C PRO A 207 6.83 -24.62 24.43
N GLY A 208 6.54 -24.78 23.13
CA GLY A 208 5.19 -25.07 22.61
C GLY A 208 4.52 -23.95 21.79
N ASP A 209 5.06 -22.72 21.78
CA ASP A 209 4.49 -21.56 21.06
C ASP A 209 4.77 -21.53 19.55
N GLU A 210 5.49 -22.52 19.01
CA GLU A 210 5.83 -22.58 17.58
C GLU A 210 4.60 -22.75 16.66
N TYR A 211 3.48 -23.16 17.24
CA TYR A 211 2.21 -23.44 16.57
C TYR A 211 1.21 -22.28 16.59
N ASN A 212 1.39 -21.19 17.35
CA ASN A 212 0.37 -20.13 17.47
C ASN A 212 0.77 -18.83 16.76
N ARG A 213 1.02 -18.92 15.44
CA ARG A 213 1.44 -17.77 14.62
C ARG A 213 0.21 -16.95 14.20
N PRO A 214 0.17 -15.62 14.44
CA PRO A 214 -0.91 -14.78 13.93
C PRO A 214 -1.01 -14.90 12.41
N LEU A 215 -2.23 -14.77 11.88
CA LEU A 215 -2.55 -14.69 10.45
C LEU A 215 -1.91 -13.43 9.83
N ILE A 216 -0.59 -13.46 9.64
CA ILE A 216 0.20 -12.37 9.06
C ILE A 216 0.03 -12.45 7.54
N GLY A 217 -0.64 -11.46 6.96
CA GLY A 217 -0.80 -11.30 5.52
C GLY A 217 -0.93 -9.83 5.15
N VAL A 218 -1.07 -9.57 3.86
CA VAL A 218 -1.42 -8.25 3.32
C VAL A 218 -2.91 -8.00 3.57
N ASP A 219 -3.24 -6.81 4.11
CA ASP A 219 -4.62 -6.42 4.43
C ASP A 219 -5.32 -5.70 3.28
N PHE A 220 -4.59 -5.10 2.33
CA PHE A 220 -5.15 -4.62 1.06
C PHE A 220 -4.07 -4.38 -0.01
N VAL A 221 -4.50 -4.38 -1.27
CA VAL A 221 -3.64 -4.14 -2.43
C VAL A 221 -4.15 -2.95 -3.24
N ILE A 222 -3.24 -2.05 -3.60
CA ILE A 222 -3.50 -0.95 -4.52
C ILE A 222 -2.90 -1.29 -5.89
N CYS A 223 -3.64 -1.00 -6.95
CA CYS A 223 -3.18 -1.10 -8.33
C CYS A 223 -3.35 0.25 -9.04
N GLY A 224 -2.35 0.67 -9.80
CA GLY A 224 -2.45 1.84 -10.64
C GLY A 224 -1.27 2.08 -11.56
N GLY A 225 -1.57 2.72 -12.69
CA GLY A 225 -0.59 3.02 -13.73
C GLY A 225 0.16 4.33 -13.51
N GLU A 226 1.22 4.50 -14.30
CA GLU A 226 2.10 5.67 -14.22
C GLU A 226 1.43 6.93 -14.79
N SER A 227 1.67 8.06 -14.15
CA SER A 227 1.14 9.37 -14.56
C SER A 227 2.23 10.24 -15.17
N GLY A 228 1.83 11.27 -15.93
CA GLY A 228 2.74 12.26 -16.49
C GLY A 228 3.18 11.96 -17.93
N PRO A 229 3.99 12.86 -18.53
CA PRO A 229 4.27 12.81 -19.96
C PRO A 229 5.10 11.59 -20.40
N GLY A 230 6.01 11.13 -19.54
CA GLY A 230 6.84 9.94 -19.77
C GLY A 230 6.22 8.62 -19.29
N ALA A 231 4.95 8.62 -18.91
CA ALA A 231 4.29 7.46 -18.32
C ALA A 231 4.41 6.19 -19.18
N ARG A 232 4.85 5.12 -18.53
CA ARG A 232 4.89 3.77 -19.11
C ARG A 232 3.50 3.11 -19.06
N LEU A 233 3.30 2.21 -20.01
CA LEU A 233 2.05 1.49 -20.18
C LEU A 233 1.86 0.41 -19.11
N MET A 234 0.74 0.44 -18.39
CA MET A 234 0.24 -0.70 -17.62
C MET A 234 -0.73 -1.49 -18.51
N ARG A 235 -0.47 -2.79 -18.71
CA ARG A 235 -1.36 -3.62 -19.53
C ARG A 235 -2.62 -4.03 -18.76
N PRO A 236 -3.83 -4.00 -19.38
CA PRO A 236 -5.08 -4.35 -18.72
C PRO A 236 -5.12 -5.74 -18.10
N GLU A 237 -4.52 -6.73 -18.76
CA GLU A 237 -4.40 -8.09 -18.26
C GLU A 237 -3.65 -8.17 -16.92
N TRP A 238 -2.68 -7.29 -16.67
CA TRP A 238 -1.93 -7.27 -15.42
C TRP A 238 -2.79 -6.79 -14.25
N ALA A 239 -3.57 -5.72 -14.46
CA ALA A 239 -4.49 -5.20 -13.46
C ALA A 239 -5.60 -6.20 -13.13
N ARG A 240 -6.15 -6.89 -14.14
CA ARG A 240 -7.15 -7.96 -13.95
C ARG A 240 -6.57 -9.13 -13.18
N ALA A 241 -5.40 -9.62 -13.56
CA ALA A 241 -4.74 -10.72 -12.87
C ALA A 241 -4.47 -10.38 -11.39
N LEU A 242 -4.03 -9.16 -11.09
CA LEU A 242 -3.81 -8.72 -9.71
C LEU A 242 -5.12 -8.62 -8.92
N ARG A 243 -6.17 -8.06 -9.51
CA ARG A 243 -7.53 -8.04 -8.92
C ARG A 243 -8.00 -9.45 -8.60
N ASP A 244 -7.92 -10.37 -9.55
CA ASP A 244 -8.47 -11.72 -9.41
C ASP A 244 -7.73 -12.50 -8.32
N GLN A 245 -6.41 -12.34 -8.21
CA GLN A 245 -5.63 -12.88 -7.09
C GLN A 245 -6.09 -12.34 -5.73
N CYS A 246 -6.43 -11.04 -5.65
CA CYS A 246 -6.95 -10.42 -4.44
C CYS A 246 -8.33 -10.98 -4.07
N LEU A 247 -9.25 -11.08 -5.04
CA LEU A 247 -10.59 -11.64 -4.81
C LEU A 247 -10.54 -13.10 -4.40
N GLN A 248 -9.69 -13.91 -5.04
CA GLN A 248 -9.51 -15.33 -4.71
C GLN A 248 -8.92 -15.53 -3.30
N SER A 249 -8.19 -14.55 -2.80
CA SER A 249 -7.53 -14.61 -1.49
C SER A 249 -8.27 -13.81 -0.39
N ASP A 250 -9.48 -13.31 -0.68
CA ASP A 250 -10.27 -12.42 0.19
C ASP A 250 -9.47 -11.20 0.70
N VAL A 251 -8.63 -10.62 -0.16
CA VAL A 251 -7.86 -9.40 0.13
C VAL A 251 -8.52 -8.20 -0.58
N PRO A 252 -8.86 -7.11 0.14
CA PRO A 252 -9.37 -5.88 -0.47
C PRO A 252 -8.47 -5.35 -1.60
N PHE A 253 -9.09 -5.08 -2.74
CA PHE A 253 -8.45 -4.53 -3.94
C PHE A 253 -8.92 -3.10 -4.23
N PHE A 254 -7.96 -2.18 -4.34
CA PHE A 254 -8.20 -0.80 -4.71
C PHE A 254 -7.56 -0.48 -6.06
N PHE A 255 -8.39 -0.23 -7.08
CA PHE A 255 -7.93 0.26 -8.38
C PHE A 255 -7.96 1.79 -8.38
N LYS A 256 -6.78 2.40 -8.35
CA LYS A 256 -6.66 3.85 -8.23
C LYS A 256 -6.93 4.56 -9.56
N GLN A 257 -6.23 4.15 -10.61
CA GLN A 257 -6.32 4.74 -11.96
C GLN A 257 -5.46 3.98 -12.97
N TRP A 258 -5.75 4.16 -14.25
CA TRP A 258 -4.89 3.68 -15.34
C TRP A 258 -3.62 4.53 -15.56
N GLY A 259 -3.59 5.78 -15.08
CA GLY A 259 -2.48 6.70 -15.31
C GLY A 259 -2.66 7.52 -16.59
N ALA A 260 -1.60 7.73 -17.38
CA ALA A 260 -1.68 8.50 -18.62
C ALA A 260 -2.15 7.69 -19.84
N TRP A 261 -2.20 6.37 -19.73
CA TRP A 261 -2.70 5.46 -20.76
C TRP A 261 -4.02 4.87 -20.28
N VAL A 262 -5.04 4.79 -21.13
CA VAL A 262 -6.34 4.19 -20.80
C VAL A 262 -6.72 3.15 -21.86
N PRO A 263 -7.50 2.11 -21.52
CA PRO A 263 -8.03 1.18 -22.52
C PRO A 263 -8.88 1.93 -23.56
N ASP A 264 -8.73 1.56 -24.83
CA ASP A 264 -9.58 2.04 -25.90
C ASP A 264 -11.02 1.56 -25.70
N MET A 265 -12.00 2.37 -26.11
CA MET A 265 -13.41 2.06 -25.86
C MET A 265 -13.94 0.92 -26.73
N LEU A 266 -13.31 0.65 -27.88
CA LEU A 266 -13.74 -0.39 -28.83
C LEU A 266 -12.92 -1.69 -28.65
N ASN A 267 -11.68 -1.57 -28.19
CA ASN A 267 -10.82 -2.71 -27.90
C ASN A 267 -9.96 -2.43 -26.67
N ASP A 268 -10.36 -3.00 -25.54
CA ASP A 268 -9.71 -2.81 -24.25
C ASP A 268 -8.33 -3.49 -24.13
N TYR A 269 -7.84 -4.19 -25.16
CA TYR A 269 -6.44 -4.62 -25.27
C TYR A 269 -5.55 -3.56 -25.94
N VAL A 270 -6.14 -2.57 -26.59
CA VAL A 270 -5.44 -1.42 -27.15
C VAL A 270 -5.45 -0.31 -26.11
N MET A 271 -4.28 0.26 -25.83
CA MET A 271 -4.13 1.33 -24.88
C MET A 271 -3.84 2.64 -25.60
N VAL A 272 -4.63 3.66 -25.30
CA VAL A 272 -4.51 4.99 -25.90
C VAL A 272 -4.05 6.00 -24.88
N ARG A 273 -3.23 6.96 -25.32
CA ARG A 273 -2.74 8.01 -24.43
C ARG A 273 -3.87 8.99 -24.15
N SER A 274 -4.16 9.19 -22.87
CA SER A 274 -5.24 10.05 -22.45
C SER A 274 -4.80 11.51 -22.35
N HIS A 275 -5.67 12.41 -22.79
CA HIS A 275 -5.44 13.85 -22.72
C HIS A 275 -5.98 14.49 -21.43
N MET A 276 -6.72 13.75 -20.59
CA MET A 276 -7.15 14.25 -19.28
C MET A 276 -6.38 13.55 -18.15
N THR A 277 -6.11 14.28 -17.08
CA THR A 277 -5.36 13.78 -15.91
C THR A 277 -6.30 13.06 -14.95
N GLY A 278 -5.85 11.96 -14.33
CA GLY A 278 -6.63 11.24 -13.33
C GLY A 278 -7.82 10.43 -13.86
N ILE A 279 -7.84 10.10 -15.17
CA ILE A 279 -8.90 9.29 -15.77
C ILE A 279 -8.79 7.84 -15.33
N GLY A 280 -9.96 7.20 -15.25
CA GLY A 280 -10.02 5.76 -15.44
C GLY A 280 -9.88 5.00 -14.15
N ARG A 281 -10.75 5.33 -13.19
CA ARG A 281 -10.95 4.58 -11.95
C ARG A 281 -11.74 3.27 -12.14
N LYS A 282 -12.23 3.06 -13.36
CA LYS A 282 -12.98 1.88 -13.75
C LYS A 282 -12.04 0.86 -14.37
N LEU A 283 -12.01 -0.33 -13.77
CA LEU A 283 -11.44 -1.54 -14.35
C LEU A 283 -12.63 -2.43 -14.72
N ASP A 284 -12.76 -2.74 -16.02
CA ASP A 284 -13.90 -3.45 -16.60
C ASP A 284 -15.25 -2.77 -16.27
N GLY A 285 -15.29 -1.43 -16.36
CA GLY A 285 -16.49 -0.63 -16.09
C GLY A 285 -16.83 -0.44 -14.61
N VAL A 286 -16.13 -1.13 -13.70
CA VAL A 286 -16.39 -1.13 -12.25
C VAL A 286 -15.34 -0.32 -11.50
N GLU A 287 -15.77 0.49 -10.53
CA GLU A 287 -14.83 1.12 -9.58
C GLU A 287 -14.50 0.15 -8.44
N TRP A 288 -13.22 -0.17 -8.30
CA TRP A 288 -12.72 -1.04 -7.24
C TRP A 288 -12.17 -0.18 -6.10
N ASN A 289 -13.03 0.17 -5.15
CA ASN A 289 -12.72 1.10 -4.05
C ASN A 289 -12.57 0.39 -2.70
N TYR A 290 -12.09 -0.86 -2.68
CA TYR A 290 -12.08 -1.66 -1.45
C TYR A 290 -10.91 -1.23 -0.56
N LEU A 291 -11.27 -0.46 0.46
CA LEU A 291 -10.36 0.00 1.51
C LEU A 291 -10.74 -0.71 2.82
N PRO A 292 -9.78 -1.10 3.68
CA PRO A 292 -10.03 -1.89 4.90
C PRO A 292 -11.17 -1.39 5.83
N TRP A 293 -11.49 -0.09 5.82
CA TRP A 293 -12.55 0.53 6.64
C TRP A 293 -13.83 0.87 5.87
N ARG A 294 -13.85 0.64 4.55
CA ARG A 294 -15.05 0.72 3.70
C ARG A 294 -15.39 -0.68 3.22
N LYS A 295 -16.22 -1.41 3.99
CA LYS A 295 -16.85 -2.63 3.47
C LYS A 295 -17.61 -2.27 2.19
N PRO A 296 -17.35 -2.93 1.06
CA PRO A 296 -18.01 -2.55 -0.18
C PRO A 296 -19.48 -2.89 -0.20
N ALA A 297 -20.25 -2.05 -0.91
CA ALA A 297 -21.48 -2.53 -1.53
C ALA A 297 -21.08 -3.63 -2.54
N LYS A 298 -21.80 -4.77 -2.55
CA LYS A 298 -21.58 -5.83 -3.54
C LYS A 298 -21.58 -5.22 -4.94
N PRO A 299 -20.63 -5.58 -5.82
CA PRO A 299 -20.63 -5.07 -7.20
C PRO A 299 -21.96 -5.44 -7.86
N VAL A 300 -22.66 -4.44 -8.39
CA VAL A 300 -23.85 -4.67 -9.21
C VAL A 300 -23.33 -5.10 -10.58
N LEU A 301 -23.36 -6.41 -10.84
CA LEU A 301 -23.22 -6.92 -12.19
C LEU A 301 -24.43 -6.43 -12.99
N VAL A 302 -24.20 -5.67 -14.05
CA VAL A 302 -25.25 -5.36 -15.01
C VAL A 302 -25.51 -6.66 -15.77
N GLU A 303 -26.54 -7.40 -15.38
CA GLU A 303 -27.04 -8.50 -16.19
C GLU A 303 -27.53 -7.92 -17.52
N ASN A 304 -26.79 -8.19 -18.60
CA ASN A 304 -27.32 -8.02 -19.94
C ASN A 304 -28.46 -9.03 -20.11
N GLN A 305 -29.69 -8.61 -19.82
CA GLN A 305 -30.88 -9.32 -20.27
C GLN A 305 -30.98 -9.16 -21.78
N LEU A 306 -30.32 -10.06 -22.51
CA LEU A 306 -30.72 -10.37 -23.87
C LEU A 306 -32.03 -11.16 -23.77
N SER A 307 -33.15 -10.45 -23.89
CA SER A 307 -34.45 -11.07 -24.08
C SER A 307 -34.43 -11.81 -25.43
N PHE A 308 -34.36 -13.14 -25.39
CA PHE A 308 -34.75 -13.95 -26.53
C PHE A 308 -36.27 -13.79 -26.68
N ALA A 309 -36.68 -12.98 -27.66
CA ALA A 309 -38.06 -13.00 -28.13
C ALA A 309 -38.29 -14.37 -28.79
N GLU A 310 -39.14 -15.18 -28.18
CA GLU A 310 -39.69 -16.38 -28.83
C GLU A 310 -40.46 -15.93 -30.08
N VAL A 311 -39.94 -16.30 -31.24
CA VAL A 311 -40.67 -16.23 -32.50
C VAL A 311 -41.69 -17.37 -32.49
N LYS A 312 -42.98 -17.01 -32.37
CA LYS A 312 -44.11 -17.86 -32.75
C LYS A 312 -44.49 -17.58 -34.20
#